data_AF-A0A4U8SAW6-F1
#
_entry.id   AF-A0A4U8SAW6-F1
#
_cell.length_a   1.000
_cell.length_b   1.000
_cell.length_c   1.000
_cell.angle_alpha   90.00
_cell.angle_beta   90.00
_cell.angle_gamma   90.00
#
_symmetry.space_group_name_H-M   'P 1'
#
loop_
_entity.id
_entity.type
_entity.pdbx_description
1 polymer ?
#
loop_
_entity_poly.entity_id
_entity_poly.type
_entity_poly.pdbx_seq_one_letter_code
_entity_poly.pdbx_strand_id
1 'polypeptide(L)'
;MTLEELETIGDKMFDAIEDFMKVIKTGNLKKIKKAVETFPITQAHNSKKTHIAYVPVSALAHAGLAYEKTQSFEVMEYLESLGLRADYCSPFSTGDNALTAYIENRGTSDVVIEYFLSKDASFEVYDKGDGGTPLHSWARFNEVSFLELALKHGANPNIKRIKGEEEYSWDE
;
A
#
# COMPACT_ATOMS: atom_id res chain seq x y z
N MET A 1 -6.06 3.77 20.74
CA MET A 1 -7.30 3.66 19.98
C MET A 1 -7.42 2.22 19.49
N THR A 2 -8.58 1.59 19.65
CA THR A 2 -8.88 0.25 19.12
C THR A 2 -9.31 0.31 17.66
N LEU A 3 -9.43 -0.84 16.99
CA LEU A 3 -9.97 -0.90 15.62
C LEU A 3 -11.41 -0.37 15.58
N GLU A 4 -12.26 -0.79 16.52
CA GLU A 4 -13.66 -0.36 16.62
C GLU A 4 -13.78 1.15 16.85
N GLU A 5 -12.93 1.73 17.69
CA GLU A 5 -12.87 3.18 17.87
C GLU A 5 -12.48 3.88 16.56
N LEU A 6 -11.44 3.41 15.86
CA LEU A 6 -11.04 3.95 14.56
C LEU A 6 -12.17 3.84 13.51
N GLU A 7 -12.94 2.75 13.54
CA GLU A 7 -14.09 2.55 12.66
C GLU A 7 -15.25 3.48 13.01
N THR A 8 -15.42 3.92 14.24
CA THR A 8 -16.61 4.68 14.68
C THR A 8 -16.39 6.19 14.80
N ILE A 9 -15.14 6.68 14.73
CA ILE A 9 -14.80 8.10 14.91
C ILE A 9 -15.18 9.03 13.72
N GLY A 10 -15.86 8.50 12.69
CA GLY A 10 -16.31 9.27 11.53
C GLY A 10 -15.16 9.80 10.69
N ASP A 11 -15.28 11.02 10.16
CA ASP A 11 -14.28 11.60 9.25
C ASP A 11 -12.90 11.81 9.89
N LYS A 12 -12.84 11.92 11.23
CA LYS A 12 -11.58 11.99 11.98
C LYS A 12 -10.69 10.75 11.80
N MET A 13 -11.26 9.65 11.30
CA MET A 13 -10.50 8.47 10.89
C MET A 13 -9.42 8.82 9.86
N PHE A 14 -9.71 9.70 8.91
CA PHE A 14 -8.74 10.11 7.88
C PHE A 14 -7.57 10.86 8.50
N ASP A 15 -7.85 11.82 9.39
CA ASP A 15 -6.82 12.57 10.11
C ASP A 15 -5.93 11.62 10.94
N ALA A 16 -6.54 10.66 11.64
CA ALA A 16 -5.81 9.69 12.45
C ALA A 16 -4.89 8.79 11.59
N ILE A 17 -5.36 8.36 10.43
CA ILE A 17 -4.55 7.59 9.47
C ILE A 17 -3.41 8.47 8.92
N GLU A 18 -3.72 9.70 8.50
CA GLU A 18 -2.72 10.62 7.94
C GLU A 18 -1.63 10.95 8.95
N ASP A 19 -2.00 11.24 10.19
CA ASP A 19 -1.06 11.51 11.29
C ASP A 19 -0.19 10.29 11.59
N PHE A 20 -0.76 9.09 11.55
CA PHE A 20 0.01 7.86 11.67
C PHE A 20 1.03 7.72 10.52
N MET A 21 0.63 7.96 9.26
CA MET A 21 1.53 7.91 8.10
C MET A 21 2.64 8.96 8.17
N LYS A 22 2.34 10.17 8.67
CA LYS A 22 3.36 11.20 8.93
C LYS A 22 4.41 10.70 9.91
N VAL A 23 4.01 9.98 10.97
CA VAL A 23 4.96 9.38 11.92
C VAL A 23 5.82 8.32 11.24
N ILE A 24 5.24 7.41 10.44
CA ILE A 24 6.02 6.41 9.68
C ILE A 24 7.05 7.08 8.78
N LYS A 25 6.65 8.10 8.01
CA LYS A 25 7.51 8.82 7.05
C LYS A 25 8.68 9.58 7.70
N THR A 26 8.69 9.71 9.04
CA THR A 26 9.86 10.24 9.76
C THR A 26 11.03 9.27 9.82
N GLY A 27 10.80 7.96 9.63
CA GLY A 27 11.82 6.93 9.80
C GLY A 27 12.32 6.74 11.23
N ASN A 28 11.73 7.44 12.22
CA ASN A 28 12.16 7.36 13.60
C ASN A 28 11.51 6.15 14.29
N LEU A 29 12.24 5.03 14.33
CA LEU A 29 11.75 3.77 14.89
C LEU A 29 11.17 3.89 16.30
N LYS A 30 11.77 4.72 17.17
CA LYS A 30 11.26 4.92 18.54
C LYS A 30 9.89 5.59 18.56
N LYS A 31 9.67 6.62 17.72
CA LYS A 31 8.36 7.27 17.60
C LYS A 31 7.33 6.33 16.98
N ILE A 32 7.75 5.55 15.98
CA ILE A 32 6.88 4.58 15.28
C ILE A 32 6.42 3.47 16.23
N LYS A 33 7.31 2.90 17.02
CA LYS A 33 6.96 1.91 18.06
C LYS A 33 5.88 2.44 19.00
N LYS A 34 6.06 3.67 19.50
CA LYS A 34 5.06 4.34 20.35
C LYS A 34 3.73 4.58 19.64
N ALA A 35 3.75 4.94 18.35
CA ALA A 35 2.53 5.14 17.58
C ALA A 35 1.77 3.82 17.37
N VAL A 36 2.47 2.72 17.07
CA VAL A 36 1.89 1.37 16.93
C VAL A 36 1.22 0.88 18.21
N GLU A 37 1.72 1.24 19.40
CA GLU A 37 1.04 0.93 20.67
C GLU A 37 -0.35 1.56 20.79
N THR A 38 -0.59 2.66 20.06
CA THR A 38 -1.83 3.45 20.17
C THR A 38 -2.73 3.37 18.94
N PHE A 39 -2.24 2.85 17.82
CA PHE A 39 -2.94 2.76 16.55
C PHE A 39 -3.10 1.29 16.13
N PRO A 40 -4.31 0.83 15.74
CA PRO A 40 -4.63 -0.59 15.56
C PRO A 40 -4.13 -1.19 14.22
N ILE A 41 -2.88 -0.91 13.82
CA ILE A 41 -2.37 -1.25 12.49
C ILE A 41 -2.37 -2.75 12.19
N THR A 42 -2.09 -3.59 13.20
CA THR A 42 -2.04 -5.05 13.03
C THR A 42 -3.40 -5.68 12.80
N GLN A 43 -4.48 -5.00 13.20
CA GLN A 43 -5.86 -5.46 13.01
C GLN A 43 -6.54 -4.74 11.84
N ALA A 44 -5.95 -3.67 11.31
CA ALA A 44 -6.58 -2.81 10.31
C ALA A 44 -7.03 -3.56 9.05
N HIS A 45 -6.30 -4.60 8.61
CA HIS A 45 -6.68 -5.45 7.48
C HIS A 45 -8.01 -6.20 7.67
N ASN A 46 -8.50 -6.35 8.90
CA ASN A 46 -9.78 -7.01 9.21
C ASN A 46 -10.98 -6.07 9.07
N SER A 47 -10.76 -4.76 8.93
CA SER A 47 -11.84 -3.79 8.78
C SER A 47 -12.58 -3.98 7.46
N LYS A 48 -13.90 -3.80 7.49
CA LYS A 48 -14.73 -3.73 6.27
C LYS A 48 -14.69 -2.36 5.59
N LYS A 49 -14.16 -1.34 6.26
CA LYS A 49 -13.93 -0.01 5.69
C LYS A 49 -12.64 -0.01 4.88
N THR A 50 -12.75 0.23 3.56
CA THR A 50 -11.63 0.22 2.61
C THR A 50 -10.43 1.04 3.07
N HIS A 51 -10.65 2.27 3.54
CA HIS A 51 -9.57 3.14 3.97
C HIS A 51 -8.77 2.59 5.15
N ILE A 52 -9.42 1.91 6.10
CA ILE A 52 -8.73 1.26 7.23
C ILE A 52 -8.05 -0.02 6.78
N ALA A 53 -8.73 -0.84 5.97
CA ALA A 53 -8.19 -2.09 5.44
C ALA A 53 -6.91 -1.88 4.59
N TYR A 54 -6.77 -0.70 4.00
CA TYR A 54 -5.62 -0.27 3.21
C TYR A 54 -4.44 0.27 4.05
N VAL A 55 -4.65 0.59 5.33
CA VAL A 55 -3.59 1.15 6.20
C VAL A 55 -2.30 0.32 6.23
N PRO A 56 -2.33 -1.02 6.29
CA PRO A 56 -1.11 -1.82 6.24
C PRO A 56 -0.26 -1.60 4.97
N VAL A 57 -0.91 -1.53 3.81
CA VAL A 57 -0.25 -1.26 2.51
C VAL A 57 0.41 0.12 2.54
N SER A 58 -0.37 1.13 2.94
CA SER A 58 0.11 2.50 3.01
C SER A 58 1.26 2.66 4.01
N ALA A 59 1.22 1.97 5.16
CA ALA A 59 2.28 2.05 6.16
C ALA A 59 3.62 1.49 5.65
N LEU A 60 3.61 0.35 4.96
CA LEU A 60 4.83 -0.20 4.35
C LEU A 60 5.35 0.71 3.24
N ALA A 61 4.47 1.23 2.37
CA ALA A 61 4.85 2.20 1.34
C ALA A 61 5.52 3.45 1.94
N HIS A 62 4.95 4.03 3.00
CA HIS A 62 5.52 5.18 3.70
C HIS A 62 6.84 4.86 4.42
N ALA A 63 7.03 3.62 4.87
CA ALA A 63 8.30 3.16 5.41
C ALA A 63 9.38 3.07 4.31
N GLY A 64 9.01 2.66 3.09
CA GLY A 64 9.85 2.78 1.90
C GLY A 64 10.29 4.22 1.63
N LEU A 65 9.37 5.19 1.72
CA LEU A 65 9.73 6.62 1.59
C LEU A 65 10.63 7.11 2.72
N ALA A 66 10.52 6.52 3.92
CA ALA A 66 11.41 6.83 5.02
C ALA A 66 12.84 6.31 4.74
N TYR A 67 12.97 5.14 4.11
CA TYR A 67 14.27 4.59 3.70
C TYR A 67 15.03 5.56 2.80
N GLU A 68 14.39 6.25 1.85
CA GLU A 68 15.11 7.19 0.98
C GLU A 68 15.86 8.28 1.77
N LYS A 69 15.39 8.61 2.98
CA LYS A 69 16.02 9.57 3.89
C LYS A 69 16.98 8.93 4.89
N THR A 70 16.64 7.75 5.41
CA THR A 70 17.38 7.10 6.51
C THR A 70 18.38 6.07 6.03
N GLN A 71 18.25 5.57 4.81
CA GLN A 71 18.98 4.45 4.23
C GLN A 71 18.97 3.20 5.13
N SER A 72 17.85 2.96 5.81
CA SER A 72 17.68 1.88 6.78
C SER A 72 16.35 1.17 6.63
N PHE A 73 16.40 -0.16 6.58
CA PHE A 73 15.23 -1.04 6.49
C PHE A 73 14.52 -1.27 7.83
N GLU A 74 15.08 -0.81 8.95
CA GLU A 74 14.60 -1.11 10.30
C GLU A 74 13.11 -0.84 10.51
N VAL A 75 12.56 0.19 9.85
CA VAL A 75 11.12 0.51 9.93
C VAL A 75 10.28 -0.51 9.17
N MET A 76 10.69 -0.87 7.95
CA MET A 76 9.99 -1.90 7.15
C MET A 76 10.07 -3.25 7.85
N GLU A 77 11.26 -3.66 8.29
CA GLU A 77 11.47 -4.90 9.05
C GLU A 77 10.65 -4.94 10.34
N TYR A 78 10.56 -3.81 11.05
CA TYR A 78 9.72 -3.73 12.24
C TYR A 78 8.23 -3.89 11.90
N LEU A 79 7.72 -3.19 10.89
CA LEU A 79 6.31 -3.32 10.48
C LEU A 79 6.01 -4.75 10.02
N GLU A 80 6.90 -5.38 9.27
CA GLU A 80 6.80 -6.78 8.86
C GLU A 80 6.81 -7.74 10.07
N SER A 81 7.62 -7.47 11.09
CA SER A 81 7.64 -8.26 12.32
C SER A 81 6.30 -8.23 13.09
N LEU A 82 5.45 -7.24 12.81
CA LEU A 82 4.09 -7.14 13.33
C LEU A 82 3.06 -7.90 12.48
N GLY A 83 3.50 -8.56 11.41
CA GLY A 83 2.68 -9.34 10.49
C GLY A 83 2.18 -8.56 9.26
N LEU A 84 2.66 -7.34 9.02
CA LEU A 84 2.36 -6.63 7.78
C LEU A 84 3.11 -7.30 6.62
N ARG A 85 2.44 -7.42 5.47
CA ARG A 85 2.97 -8.10 4.29
C ARG A 85 3.06 -7.13 3.12
N ALA A 86 4.19 -7.14 2.42
CA ALA A 86 4.40 -6.28 1.25
C ALA A 86 3.50 -6.68 0.07
N ASP A 87 3.20 -7.96 -0.07
CA ASP A 87 2.34 -8.55 -1.11
C ASP A 87 0.84 -8.50 -0.78
N TYR A 88 0.46 -8.00 0.40
CA TYR A 88 -0.95 -7.86 0.75
C TYR A 88 -1.61 -6.79 -0.12
N CYS A 89 -2.67 -7.20 -0.82
CA CYS A 89 -3.59 -6.31 -1.53
C CYS A 89 -4.87 -6.16 -0.73
N SER A 90 -5.31 -4.92 -0.49
CA SER A 90 -6.62 -4.69 0.13
C SER A 90 -7.73 -5.25 -0.77
N PRO A 91 -8.65 -6.08 -0.25
CA PRO A 91 -9.70 -6.69 -1.06
C PRO A 91 -10.77 -5.70 -1.55
N PHE A 92 -10.68 -4.43 -1.14
CA PHE A 92 -11.69 -3.40 -1.38
C PHE A 92 -11.15 -2.12 -2.05
N SER A 93 -9.88 -2.08 -2.46
CA SER A 93 -9.28 -0.94 -3.18
C SER A 93 -8.69 -1.37 -4.53
N THR A 94 -8.08 -0.41 -5.23
CA THR A 94 -7.38 -0.37 -6.54
C THR A 94 -6.41 -1.52 -6.87
N GLY A 95 -6.37 -2.61 -6.10
CA GLY A 95 -5.47 -3.73 -6.28
C GLY A 95 -4.07 -3.52 -5.72
N ASP A 96 -3.76 -2.36 -5.12
CA ASP A 96 -2.39 -2.03 -4.74
C ASP A 96 -1.83 -2.85 -3.60
N ASN A 97 -0.53 -3.14 -3.72
CA ASN A 97 0.33 -3.68 -2.66
C ASN A 97 1.35 -2.61 -2.23
N ALA A 98 2.28 -2.95 -1.33
CA ALA A 98 3.23 -1.98 -0.80
C ALA A 98 4.14 -1.37 -1.87
N LEU A 99 4.52 -2.14 -2.89
CA LEU A 99 5.37 -1.70 -3.99
C LEU A 99 4.66 -0.64 -4.85
N THR A 100 3.45 -0.91 -5.30
CA THR A 100 2.73 0.00 -6.21
C THR A 100 2.32 1.26 -5.46
N ALA A 101 1.87 1.12 -4.20
CA ALA A 101 1.57 2.25 -3.33
C ALA A 101 2.82 3.13 -3.05
N TYR A 102 4.00 2.55 -2.90
CA TYR A 102 5.25 3.30 -2.72
C TYR A 102 5.55 4.19 -3.94
N ILE A 103 5.45 3.62 -5.15
CA ILE A 103 5.66 4.35 -6.41
C ILE A 103 4.62 5.45 -6.57
N GLU A 104 3.35 5.16 -6.31
CA GLU A 104 2.27 6.14 -6.41
C GLU A 104 2.45 7.33 -5.46
N ASN A 105 3.04 7.07 -4.28
CA ASN A 105 3.47 8.10 -3.34
C ASN A 105 4.83 8.75 -3.68
N ARG A 106 5.24 8.65 -4.96
CA ARG A 106 6.44 9.25 -5.56
C ARG A 106 7.77 8.67 -5.06
N GLY A 107 7.77 7.43 -4.58
CA GLY A 107 8.98 6.67 -4.27
C GLY A 107 9.72 6.25 -5.54
N THR A 108 11.06 6.34 -5.54
CA THR A 108 11.90 6.12 -6.74
C THR A 108 13.14 5.29 -6.49
N SER A 109 13.47 4.97 -5.23
CA SER A 109 14.64 4.15 -4.91
C SER A 109 14.54 2.73 -5.45
N ASP A 110 15.44 2.37 -6.37
CA ASP A 110 15.65 1.00 -6.85
C ASP A 110 15.78 -0.01 -5.70
N VAL A 111 16.52 0.36 -4.65
CA VAL A 111 16.77 -0.51 -3.49
C VAL A 111 15.49 -0.85 -2.72
N VAL A 112 14.57 0.11 -2.61
CA VAL A 112 13.26 -0.11 -1.96
C VAL A 112 12.35 -0.95 -2.85
N ILE A 113 12.40 -0.72 -4.16
CA ILE A 113 11.61 -1.50 -5.13
C ILE A 113 12.04 -2.97 -5.11
N GLU A 114 13.34 -3.22 -5.21
CA GLU A 114 13.92 -4.57 -5.12
C GLU A 114 13.62 -5.22 -3.77
N TYR A 115 13.61 -4.43 -2.68
CA TYR A 115 13.21 -4.92 -1.37
C TYR A 115 11.75 -5.43 -1.40
N PHE A 116 10.79 -4.64 -1.89
CA PHE A 116 9.40 -5.09 -1.95
C PHE A 116 9.19 -6.27 -2.91
N LEU A 117 9.87 -6.28 -4.07
CA LEU A 117 9.84 -7.43 -4.98
C LEU A 117 10.38 -8.70 -4.31
N SER A 118 11.43 -8.59 -3.48
CA SER A 118 11.95 -9.72 -2.70
C SER A 118 10.99 -10.22 -1.60
N LYS A 119 9.92 -9.48 -1.32
CA LYS A 119 8.86 -9.76 -0.34
C LYS A 119 7.54 -10.14 -1.02
N ASP A 120 7.64 -10.72 -2.21
CA ASP A 120 6.52 -11.19 -3.05
C ASP A 120 5.55 -10.09 -3.53
N ALA A 121 5.86 -8.80 -3.30
CA ALA A 121 5.13 -7.72 -3.94
C ALA A 121 5.41 -7.75 -5.46
N SER A 122 4.45 -7.30 -6.25
CA SER A 122 4.46 -7.41 -7.71
C SER A 122 3.69 -6.26 -8.37
N PHE A 123 3.97 -6.00 -9.64
CA PHE A 123 3.22 -5.04 -10.47
C PHE A 123 1.95 -5.65 -11.07
N GLU A 124 1.86 -6.97 -11.07
CA GLU A 124 0.80 -7.81 -11.63
C GLU A 124 -0.32 -8.06 -10.62
N VAL A 125 -0.63 -7.02 -9.84
CA VAL A 125 -1.77 -7.00 -8.92
C VAL A 125 -3.01 -6.48 -9.64
N TYR A 126 -4.15 -7.10 -9.37
CA TYR A 126 -5.39 -6.83 -10.09
C TYR A 126 -6.42 -6.14 -9.21
N ASP A 127 -6.96 -5.03 -9.69
CA ASP A 127 -8.15 -4.40 -9.12
C ASP A 127 -9.35 -5.34 -9.29
N LYS A 128 -10.10 -5.54 -8.21
CA LYS A 128 -11.26 -6.46 -8.23
C LYS A 128 -12.47 -5.91 -8.96
N GLY A 129 -12.64 -4.58 -9.02
CA GLY A 129 -13.81 -3.97 -9.65
C GLY A 129 -13.70 -3.92 -11.17
N ASP A 130 -12.52 -3.58 -11.67
CA ASP A 130 -12.31 -3.25 -13.08
C ASP A 130 -11.34 -4.22 -13.78
N GLY A 131 -10.67 -5.09 -13.01
CA GLY A 131 -9.76 -6.10 -13.52
C GLY A 131 -8.41 -5.57 -14.01
N GLY A 132 -8.16 -4.27 -13.84
CA GLY A 132 -6.95 -3.59 -14.24
C GLY A 132 -5.80 -3.85 -13.29
N THR A 133 -4.62 -3.40 -13.71
CA THR A 133 -3.40 -3.42 -12.88
C THR A 133 -2.88 -1.99 -12.72
N PRO A 134 -1.95 -1.73 -11.79
CA PRO A 134 -1.33 -0.41 -11.65
C PRO A 134 -0.80 0.15 -12.99
N LEU A 135 -0.21 -0.70 -13.86
CA LEU A 135 0.24 -0.29 -15.20
C LEU A 135 -0.90 0.26 -16.07
N HIS A 136 -2.10 -0.33 -16.00
CA HIS A 136 -3.27 0.19 -16.73
C HIS A 136 -3.66 1.59 -16.24
N SER A 137 -3.67 1.79 -14.93
CA SER A 137 -3.96 3.09 -14.31
C SER A 137 -2.90 4.12 -14.68
N TRP A 138 -1.62 3.80 -14.53
CA TRP A 138 -0.51 4.69 -14.86
C TRP A 138 -0.50 5.07 -16.35
N ALA A 139 -0.79 4.13 -17.26
CA ALA A 139 -0.95 4.43 -18.68
C ALA A 139 -2.14 5.35 -18.96
N ARG A 140 -3.30 5.08 -18.32
CA ARG A 140 -4.52 5.90 -18.47
C ARG A 140 -4.30 7.35 -18.00
N PHE A 141 -3.55 7.55 -16.93
CA PHE A 141 -3.28 8.86 -16.35
C PHE A 141 -1.98 9.51 -16.83
N ASN A 142 -1.31 8.92 -17.84
CA ASN A 142 -0.06 9.43 -18.41
C ASN A 142 1.07 9.59 -17.37
N GLU A 143 1.13 8.68 -16.40
CA GLU A 143 2.17 8.60 -15.37
C GLU A 143 3.41 7.88 -15.94
N VAL A 144 4.08 8.53 -16.90
CA VAL A 144 5.19 7.97 -17.67
C VAL A 144 6.34 7.50 -16.78
N SER A 145 6.70 8.28 -15.75
CA SER A 145 7.79 7.93 -14.84
C SER A 145 7.52 6.66 -14.04
N PHE A 146 6.26 6.37 -13.72
CA PHE A 146 5.88 5.15 -13.00
C PHE A 146 6.00 3.93 -13.90
N LEU A 147 5.58 4.07 -15.16
CA LEU A 147 5.74 3.02 -16.16
C LEU A 147 7.22 2.73 -16.42
N GLU A 148 8.05 3.76 -16.62
CA GLU A 148 9.50 3.58 -16.81
C GLU A 148 10.15 2.82 -15.66
N LEU A 149 9.80 3.21 -14.42
CA LEU A 149 10.31 2.57 -13.21
C LEU A 149 9.85 1.12 -13.12
N ALA A 150 8.57 0.84 -13.35
CA ALA A 150 8.04 -0.51 -13.31
C ALA A 150 8.67 -1.42 -14.39
N LEU A 151 8.81 -0.92 -15.62
CA LEU A 151 9.41 -1.66 -16.73
C LEU A 151 10.90 -1.94 -16.49
N LYS A 152 11.63 -0.98 -15.91
CA LYS A 152 13.02 -1.17 -15.49
C LYS A 152 13.16 -2.34 -14.50
N HIS A 153 12.17 -2.52 -13.62
CA HIS A 153 12.13 -3.59 -12.62
C HIS A 153 11.31 -4.83 -13.06
N GLY A 154 11.08 -4.99 -14.37
CA GLY A 154 10.56 -6.24 -14.93
C GLY A 154 9.04 -6.38 -14.96
N ALA A 155 8.28 -5.32 -14.70
CA ALA A 155 6.83 -5.33 -14.88
C ALA A 155 6.44 -5.75 -16.30
N ASN A 156 5.40 -6.57 -16.46
CA ASN A 156 4.94 -7.00 -17.77
C ASN A 156 4.08 -5.92 -18.47
N PRO A 157 4.55 -5.25 -19.54
CA PRO A 157 3.76 -4.22 -20.25
C PRO A 157 2.55 -4.79 -20.99
N ASN A 158 2.54 -6.09 -21.27
CA ASN A 158 1.49 -6.76 -22.04
C ASN A 158 0.42 -7.40 -21.14
N ILE A 159 0.44 -7.10 -19.85
CA ILE A 159 -0.58 -7.60 -18.91
C ILE A 159 -1.96 -7.13 -19.37
N LYS A 160 -2.90 -8.07 -19.47
CA LYS A 160 -4.27 -7.78 -19.85
C LYS A 160 -5.12 -7.64 -18.60
N ARG A 161 -6.13 -6.77 -18.67
CA ARG A 161 -7.18 -6.75 -17.67
C ARG A 161 -7.79 -8.15 -17.55
N ILE A 162 -7.99 -8.62 -16.33
CA ILE A 162 -8.76 -9.83 -16.09
C ILE A 162 -10.21 -9.40 -15.99
N LYS A 163 -11.07 -9.86 -16.90
CA LYS A 163 -12.51 -9.67 -16.72
C LYS A 163 -12.87 -10.43 -15.44
N GLY A 164 -13.32 -9.74 -14.40
CA GLY A 164 -13.78 -10.40 -13.18
C GLY A 164 -14.79 -11.49 -13.57
N GLU A 165 -14.63 -12.69 -13.02
CA GLU A 165 -15.70 -13.67 -13.02
C GLU A 165 -16.77 -13.19 -12.04
N GLU A 166 -17.50 -12.15 -12.41
CA GLU A 166 -18.78 -11.76 -11.84
C GLU A 166 -19.40 -10.81 -12.86
N GLU A 167 -20.38 -11.32 -13.61
CA GLU A 167 -21.45 -10.50 -14.15
C GLU A 167 -21.96 -9.62 -13.00
N TYR A 168 -21.62 -8.34 -13.01
CA TYR A 168 -22.53 -7.36 -12.43
C TYR A 168 -23.77 -7.38 -13.34
N SER A 169 -24.71 -8.29 -13.07
CA SER A 169 -26.10 -8.04 -13.46
C SER A 169 -26.49 -6.78 -12.69
N TRP A 170 -26.63 -5.69 -13.42
CA TRP A 170 -27.54 -4.64 -12.99
C TRP A 170 -28.94 -5.21 -13.18
N ASP A 171 -29.37 -6.07 -12.27
CA ASP A 171 -30.78 -6.42 -12.19
C ASP A 171 -31.53 -5.18 -11.68
N GLU A 172 -32.24 -4.61 -12.66
CA GLU A 172 -33.30 -3.56 -12.70
C GLU A 172 -33.75 -2.89 -11.39
#